data_AF-A0A523S7H6-F1
#
_entry.id   AF-A0A523S7H6-F1
#
_cell.length_a   1.000
_cell.length_b   1.000
_cell.length_c   1.000
_cell.angle_alpha   90.00
_cell.angle_beta   90.00
_cell.angle_gamma   90.00
#
_symmetry.space_group_name_H-M   'P 1'
#
loop_
_entity.id
_entity.type
_entity.pdbx_description
1 polymer ?
#
loop_
_entity_poly.entity_id
_entity_poly.type
_entity_poly.pdbx_seq_one_letter_code
_entity_poly.pdbx_strand_id
1 'polypeptide(L)'
;MVLDEGYSRVLPTAISALMEKCNLEPKDFAKAVYDAPTDVRRHARVATSAGFDPSQIQDTMFMTVGNSGAALATMMLVAALEEAKPRDRILLASYGNGADAFVMEVTDGIEKLGERRGIRKHLESKRMIKSYETYVRWRGLMTLEAARRPEQPPTSISELRRERRQILALYGQRCTNCGTPQYEVRLGRVCVVCQAKDQFEPYMFADKKAKVFTFTQDRLAESADPPTTLAVVDFNDGGRAVFFMTDRDPDQVEVMMPVEMTFRKLYFDRGVHNYYWKTRPIRC
;
A
#
# COMPACT_ATOMS: atom_id res chain seq x y z
N MET A 1 -17.89 27.44 -2.54
CA MET A 1 -18.46 27.51 -1.18
C MET A 1 -17.83 26.48 -0.22
N VAL A 2 -17.98 25.16 -0.43
CA VAL A 2 -17.43 24.16 0.51
C VAL A 2 -15.89 24.17 0.62
N LEU A 3 -15.17 24.16 -0.52
CA LEU A 3 -13.70 24.18 -0.50
C LEU A 3 -13.10 25.56 -0.21
N ASP A 4 -13.89 26.62 -0.35
CA ASP A 4 -13.43 27.98 -0.06
C ASP A 4 -13.46 28.21 1.46
N GLU A 5 -14.60 27.92 2.11
CA GLU A 5 -14.76 28.08 3.57
C GLU A 5 -14.13 26.96 4.40
N GLY A 6 -14.10 25.75 3.85
CA GLY A 6 -13.49 24.60 4.49
C GLY A 6 -11.98 24.59 4.24
N TYR A 7 -11.57 24.07 3.08
CA TYR A 7 -10.15 23.84 2.79
C TYR A 7 -9.32 25.13 2.75
N SER A 8 -9.74 26.11 1.94
CA SER A 8 -8.92 27.30 1.63
C SER A 8 -8.81 28.28 2.80
N ARG A 9 -9.71 28.20 3.78
CA ARG A 9 -9.69 29.02 5.00
C ARG A 9 -9.07 28.28 6.18
N VAL A 10 -9.49 27.05 6.43
CA VAL A 10 -9.10 26.29 7.64
C VAL A 10 -7.65 25.82 7.55
N LEU A 11 -7.22 25.28 6.40
CA LEU A 11 -5.88 24.69 6.27
C LEU A 11 -4.75 25.73 6.43
N PRO A 12 -4.78 26.90 5.75
CA PRO A 12 -3.77 27.93 6.00
C PRO A 12 -3.78 28.42 7.45
N THR A 13 -4.96 28.58 8.06
CA THR A 13 -5.08 29.02 9.46
C THR A 13 -4.39 28.03 10.42
N ALA A 14 -4.61 26.73 10.22
CA ALA A 14 -3.97 25.69 11.03
C ALA A 14 -2.44 25.68 10.84
N ILE A 15 -1.97 25.84 9.60
CA ILE A 15 -0.54 25.91 9.28
C ILE A 15 0.10 27.15 9.94
N SER A 16 -0.51 28.33 9.81
CA SER A 16 -0.02 29.56 10.43
C SER A 16 0.02 29.46 11.95
N ALA A 17 -1.05 28.97 12.58
CA ALA A 17 -1.11 28.79 14.03
C ALA A 17 -0.05 27.80 14.55
N LEU A 18 0.26 26.75 13.78
CA LEU A 18 1.35 25.83 14.11
C LEU A 18 2.72 26.51 14.01
N MET A 19 2.98 27.25 12.93
CA MET A 19 4.22 27.98 12.74
C MET A 19 4.44 29.01 13.86
N GLU A 20 3.41 29.77 14.23
CA GLU A 20 3.44 30.70 15.36
C GLU A 20 3.74 29.99 16.68
N LYS A 21 3.06 28.87 16.96
CA LYS A 21 3.27 28.08 18.18
C LYS A 21 4.70 27.52 18.28
N CYS A 22 5.31 27.19 17.15
CA CYS A 22 6.68 26.68 17.08
C CYS A 22 7.73 27.79 16.92
N ASN A 23 7.32 29.05 16.79
CA ASN A 23 8.19 30.19 16.46
C ASN A 23 9.03 29.93 15.20
N LEU A 24 8.37 29.50 14.14
CA LEU A 24 8.94 29.19 12.83
C LEU A 24 8.32 30.07 11.75
N GLU A 25 9.08 30.28 10.68
CA GLU A 25 8.63 30.97 9.47
C GLU A 25 8.65 30.01 8.26
N PRO A 26 7.92 30.29 7.17
CA PRO A 26 7.92 29.45 5.98
C PRO A 26 9.32 29.13 5.44
N LYS A 27 10.28 30.06 5.54
CA LYS A 27 11.68 29.89 5.11
C LYS A 27 12.45 28.83 5.90
N ASP A 28 11.98 28.46 7.10
CA ASP A 28 12.62 27.46 7.95
C ASP A 28 12.32 26.02 7.52
N PHE A 29 11.39 25.83 6.57
CA PHE A 29 11.01 24.53 6.06
C PHE A 29 11.70 24.23 4.73
N ALA A 30 12.28 23.04 4.62
CA ALA A 30 12.79 22.54 3.34
C ALA A 30 11.63 22.19 2.39
N LYS A 31 10.57 21.57 2.94
CA LYS A 31 9.36 21.18 2.19
C LYS A 31 8.08 21.43 2.97
N ALA A 32 7.03 21.81 2.23
CA ALA A 32 5.65 21.89 2.66
C ALA A 32 4.84 20.78 1.97
N VAL A 33 4.34 19.85 2.78
CA VAL A 33 3.54 18.70 2.38
C VAL A 33 2.15 18.89 2.93
N TYR A 34 1.16 19.00 2.06
CA TYR A 34 -0.23 19.06 2.49
C TYR A 34 -1.20 18.52 1.46
N ASP A 35 -2.35 18.04 1.93
CA ASP A 35 -3.39 17.43 1.10
C ASP A 35 -3.78 18.36 -0.06
N ALA A 36 -3.90 17.80 -1.25
CA ALA A 36 -4.39 18.53 -2.41
C ALA A 36 -5.87 18.20 -2.66
N PRO A 37 -6.74 19.21 -2.83
CA PRO A 37 -8.06 18.97 -3.39
C PRO A 37 -7.90 18.57 -4.86
N THR A 38 -8.99 18.16 -5.50
CA THR A 38 -9.01 17.84 -6.95
C THR A 38 -8.59 19.03 -7.83
N ASP A 39 -8.53 20.24 -7.27
CA ASP A 39 -8.05 21.45 -7.93
C ASP A 39 -6.60 21.78 -7.52
N VAL A 40 -5.64 21.44 -8.40
CA VAL A 40 -4.20 21.69 -8.21
C VAL A 40 -3.89 23.19 -8.04
N ARG A 41 -4.67 24.09 -8.64
CA ARG A 41 -4.43 25.53 -8.49
C ARG A 41 -4.78 26.01 -7.09
N ARG A 42 -5.82 25.43 -6.48
CA ARG A 42 -6.18 25.72 -5.09
C ARG A 42 -5.13 25.20 -4.11
N HIS A 43 -4.49 24.07 -4.41
CA HIS A 43 -3.34 23.58 -3.64
C HIS A 43 -2.21 24.61 -3.63
N ALA A 44 -1.78 25.09 -4.80
CA ALA A 44 -0.73 26.12 -4.89
C ALA A 44 -1.10 27.44 -4.17
N ARG A 45 -2.35 27.89 -4.29
CA ARG A 45 -2.82 29.11 -3.62
C ARG A 45 -2.72 29.04 -2.10
N VAL A 46 -3.01 27.88 -1.50
CA VAL A 46 -2.89 27.70 -0.05
C VAL A 46 -1.45 27.89 0.44
N ALA A 47 -0.46 27.34 -0.27
CA ALA A 47 0.95 27.57 0.06
C ALA A 47 1.33 29.04 -0.03
N THR A 48 0.94 29.73 -1.11
CA THR A 48 1.23 31.15 -1.27
C THR A 48 0.55 31.99 -0.18
N SER A 49 -0.69 31.67 0.20
CA SER A 49 -1.39 32.34 1.31
C SER A 49 -0.75 32.09 2.67
N ALA A 50 -0.11 30.94 2.86
CA ALA A 50 0.68 30.61 4.07
C ALA A 50 2.13 31.12 4.00
N GLY A 51 2.53 31.82 2.92
CA GLY A 51 3.84 32.44 2.77
C GLY A 51 4.96 31.52 2.28
N PHE A 52 4.64 30.32 1.77
CA PHE A 52 5.62 29.40 1.21
C PHE A 52 6.00 29.77 -0.22
N ASP A 53 7.27 29.55 -0.56
CA ASP A 53 7.77 29.62 -1.93
C ASP A 53 7.30 28.39 -2.73
N PRO A 54 6.95 28.53 -4.02
CA PRO A 54 6.55 27.39 -4.86
C PRO A 54 7.54 26.22 -4.89
N SER A 55 8.84 26.47 -4.73
CA SER A 55 9.88 25.42 -4.70
C SER A 55 9.83 24.54 -3.44
N GLN A 56 9.27 25.05 -2.35
CA GLN A 56 9.09 24.32 -1.09
C GLN A 56 7.88 23.38 -1.16
N ILE A 57 6.97 23.56 -2.12
CA ILE A 57 5.75 22.76 -2.21
C ILE A 57 6.11 21.36 -2.75
N GLN A 58 5.65 20.32 -2.07
CA GLN A 58 5.79 18.95 -2.57
C GLN A 58 4.82 18.67 -3.73
N ASP A 59 5.29 17.95 -4.75
CA ASP A 59 4.43 17.53 -5.87
C ASP A 59 3.27 16.65 -5.35
N THR A 60 2.05 17.07 -5.71
CA THR A 60 0.81 16.36 -5.40
C THR A 60 0.67 15.03 -6.12
N MET A 61 1.46 14.78 -7.17
CA MET A 61 1.34 13.63 -8.07
C MET A 61 -0.04 13.53 -8.75
N PHE A 62 -0.82 14.61 -8.76
CA PHE A 62 -2.21 14.57 -9.22
C PHE A 62 -2.32 14.11 -10.68
N MET A 63 -1.37 14.50 -11.53
CA MET A 63 -1.36 14.13 -12.95
C MET A 63 -0.97 12.66 -13.21
N THR A 64 -0.35 11.98 -12.24
CA THR A 64 0.14 10.60 -12.40
C THR A 64 -0.66 9.60 -11.59
N VAL A 65 -1.06 9.95 -10.36
CA VAL A 65 -1.81 9.09 -9.42
C VAL A 65 -3.28 9.50 -9.32
N GLY A 66 -3.56 10.80 -9.46
CA GLY A 66 -4.85 11.39 -9.10
C GLY A 66 -4.98 11.64 -7.60
N ASN A 67 -6.22 11.75 -7.11
CA ASN A 67 -6.51 11.99 -5.70
C ASN A 67 -6.69 10.66 -4.95
N SER A 68 -5.77 10.33 -4.05
CA SER A 68 -5.80 9.13 -3.20
C SER A 68 -6.51 9.33 -1.86
N GLY A 69 -7.15 10.49 -1.64
CA GLY A 69 -7.89 10.81 -0.42
C GLY A 69 -6.98 10.87 0.81
N ALA A 70 -7.36 10.18 1.89
CA ALA A 70 -6.63 10.20 3.16
C ALA A 70 -5.17 9.73 3.08
N ALA A 71 -4.79 9.01 2.02
CA ALA A 71 -3.41 8.59 1.80
C ALA A 71 -2.53 9.66 1.13
N LEU A 72 -3.11 10.74 0.60
CA LEU A 72 -2.39 11.67 -0.28
C LEU A 72 -1.27 12.42 0.46
N ALA A 73 -1.56 13.12 1.56
CA ALA A 73 -0.53 13.83 2.34
C ALA A 73 0.60 12.89 2.81
N THR A 74 0.28 11.66 3.22
CA THR A 74 1.31 10.70 3.64
C THR A 74 2.14 10.16 2.48
N MET A 75 1.55 9.94 1.31
CA MET A 75 2.30 9.63 0.08
C MET A 75 3.23 10.77 -0.31
N MET A 76 2.74 12.02 -0.25
CA MET A 76 3.56 13.20 -0.52
C MET A 76 4.69 13.35 0.51
N LEU A 77 4.45 13.02 1.78
CA LEU A 77 5.50 13.01 2.82
C LEU A 77 6.60 12.02 2.48
N VAL A 78 6.25 10.80 2.05
CA VAL A 78 7.25 9.81 1.62
C VAL A 78 8.06 10.33 0.43
N ALA A 79 7.41 10.97 -0.55
CA ALA A 79 8.11 11.60 -1.68
C ALA A 79 9.06 12.72 -1.23
N ALA A 80 8.68 13.54 -0.24
CA ALA A 80 9.55 14.58 0.31
C ALA A 80 10.75 13.97 1.08
N LEU A 81 10.52 12.90 1.85
CA LEU A 81 11.57 12.21 2.62
C LEU A 81 12.60 11.49 1.74
N GLU A 82 12.25 11.13 0.49
CA GLU A 82 13.19 10.55 -0.47
C GLU A 82 14.29 11.52 -0.91
N GLU A 83 14.03 12.82 -0.83
CA GLU A 83 14.94 13.89 -1.25
C GLU A 83 15.50 14.69 -0.06
N ALA A 84 14.99 14.43 1.15
CA ALA A 84 15.33 15.18 2.36
C ALA A 84 16.70 14.80 2.93
N LYS A 85 17.31 15.77 3.61
CA LYS A 85 18.59 15.65 4.30
C LYS A 85 18.40 15.73 5.80
N PRO A 86 19.37 15.23 6.60
CA PRO A 86 19.33 15.45 8.04
C PRO A 86 19.20 16.94 8.38
N ARG A 87 18.37 17.24 9.39
CA ARG A 87 17.97 18.57 9.86
C ARG A 87 17.02 19.35 8.94
N ASP A 88 16.63 18.80 7.79
CA ASP A 88 15.54 19.39 7.01
C ASP A 88 14.26 19.39 7.84
N ARG A 89 13.55 20.52 7.84
CA ARG A 89 12.22 20.61 8.44
C ARG A 89 11.15 20.44 7.37
N ILE A 90 10.18 19.58 7.64
CA ILE A 90 9.05 19.30 6.78
C ILE A 90 7.77 19.69 7.52
N LEU A 91 6.96 20.55 6.89
CA LEU A 91 5.59 20.78 7.32
C LEU A 91 4.73 19.66 6.72
N LEU A 92 3.95 18.97 7.55
CA LEU A 92 2.91 18.05 7.11
C LEU A 92 1.55 18.59 7.55
N ALA A 93 0.61 18.77 6.64
CA ALA A 93 -0.77 19.09 7.00
C ALA A 93 -1.79 18.25 6.22
N SER A 94 -2.88 17.87 6.87
CA SER A 94 -3.98 17.14 6.22
C SER A 94 -5.30 17.86 6.43
N TYR A 95 -6.21 17.70 5.47
CA TYR A 95 -7.54 18.29 5.52
C TYR A 95 -8.63 17.22 5.26
N GLY A 96 -9.57 17.14 6.19
CA GLY A 96 -10.76 16.29 6.11
C GLY A 96 -11.96 17.00 6.72
N ASN A 97 -12.43 16.53 7.88
CA ASN A 97 -13.44 17.22 8.70
C ASN A 97 -12.79 18.20 9.69
N GLY A 98 -11.83 18.99 9.20
CA GLY A 98 -10.90 19.77 10.01
C GLY A 98 -9.52 19.75 9.38
N ALA A 99 -8.55 20.39 10.05
CA ALA A 99 -7.16 20.38 9.63
C ALA A 99 -6.26 19.94 10.79
N ASP A 100 -5.31 19.06 10.46
CA ASP A 100 -4.22 18.65 11.34
C ASP A 100 -2.91 19.09 10.71
N ALA A 101 -1.98 19.58 11.51
CA ALA A 101 -0.68 20.03 11.03
C ALA A 101 0.44 19.63 12.01
N PHE A 102 1.59 19.25 11.46
CA PHE A 102 2.77 18.77 12.16
C PHE A 102 4.03 19.42 11.59
N VAL A 103 4.97 19.75 12.48
CA VAL A 103 6.36 20.07 12.11
C VAL A 103 7.19 18.84 12.39
N MET A 104 7.93 18.37 11.38
CA MET A 104 8.84 17.23 11.49
C MET A 104 10.25 17.69 11.17
N GLU A 105 11.23 17.27 11.97
CA GLU A 105 12.64 17.43 11.67
C GLU A 105 13.21 16.07 11.25
N VAL A 106 13.89 16.04 10.11
CA VAL A 106 14.53 14.84 9.59
C VAL A 106 15.79 14.56 10.41
N THR A 107 15.92 13.34 10.93
CA THR A 107 17.09 12.93 11.73
C THR A 107 18.14 12.25 10.85
N ASP A 108 19.36 12.11 11.36
CA ASP A 108 20.44 11.33 10.74
C ASP A 108 20.05 9.86 10.47
N GLY A 109 18.95 9.37 11.08
CA GLY A 109 18.38 8.06 10.80
C GLY A 109 17.93 7.89 9.34
N ILE A 110 17.67 8.98 8.61
CA ILE A 110 17.31 8.93 7.18
C ILE A 110 18.43 8.30 6.33
N GLU A 111 19.70 8.55 6.69
CA GLU A 111 20.87 8.01 5.97
C GLU A 111 21.05 6.50 6.21
N LYS A 112 20.45 5.97 7.29
CA LYS A 112 20.46 4.54 7.61
C LYS A 112 19.39 3.78 6.84
N LEU A 113 18.49 4.48 6.15
CA LEU A 113 17.53 3.83 5.26
C LEU A 113 18.29 3.33 4.03
N GLY A 114 18.39 2.01 3.89
CA GLY A 114 18.87 1.39 2.65
C GLY A 114 17.94 1.69 1.47
N GLU A 115 18.28 1.15 0.30
CA GLU A 115 17.48 1.30 -0.90
C GLU A 115 16.05 0.76 -0.69
N ARG A 116 15.06 1.64 -0.91
CA ARG A 116 13.63 1.30 -0.86
C ARG A 116 12.97 1.60 -2.20
N ARG A 117 11.74 1.10 -2.39
CA ARG A 117 10.95 1.46 -3.57
C ARG A 117 10.57 2.93 -3.58
N GLY A 118 10.06 3.40 -2.45
CA GLY A 118 9.56 4.76 -2.38
C GLY A 118 8.42 5.03 -3.36
N ILE A 119 7.94 6.26 -3.39
CA ILE A 119 6.98 6.76 -4.37
C ILE A 119 7.57 6.64 -5.77
N ARG A 120 8.83 7.05 -6.00
CA ARG A 120 9.40 7.11 -7.34
C ARG A 120 9.38 5.76 -8.07
N LYS A 121 9.90 4.69 -7.46
CA LYS A 121 9.88 3.36 -8.11
C LYS A 121 8.48 2.75 -8.14
N HIS A 122 7.60 3.07 -7.19
CA HIS A 122 6.20 2.65 -7.25
C HIS A 122 5.46 3.30 -8.44
N LEU A 123 5.76 4.55 -8.80
CA LEU A 123 5.19 5.24 -9.97
C LEU A 123 5.72 4.71 -11.31
N GLU A 124 6.97 4.24 -11.32
CA GLU A 124 7.59 3.57 -12.48
C GLU A 124 7.00 2.16 -12.69
N SER A 125 6.72 1.44 -11.60
CA SER A 125 6.12 0.10 -11.62
C SER A 125 4.62 0.13 -11.94
N LYS A 126 4.28 0.46 -13.19
CA LYS A 126 2.89 0.49 -13.70
C LYS A 126 2.71 -0.27 -15.01
N ARG A 127 1.45 -0.57 -15.33
CA ARG A 127 1.04 -1.11 -16.63
C ARG A 127 -0.10 -0.25 -17.16
N MET A 128 0.01 0.16 -18.42
CA MET A 128 -1.06 0.88 -19.11
C MET A 128 -2.21 -0.09 -19.40
N ILE A 129 -3.41 0.28 -18.97
CA ILE A 129 -4.63 -0.45 -19.32
C ILE A 129 -5.00 -0.08 -20.75
N LYS A 130 -5.20 -1.07 -21.62
CA LYS A 130 -5.47 -0.86 -23.05
C LYS A 130 -6.91 -0.41 -23.33
N SER A 131 -7.88 -0.85 -22.52
CA SER A 131 -9.31 -0.59 -22.73
C SER A 131 -9.92 0.15 -21.55
N TYR A 132 -10.75 1.16 -21.84
CA TYR A 132 -11.55 1.84 -20.82
C TYR A 132 -12.56 0.90 -20.16
N GLU A 133 -13.05 -0.12 -20.88
CA GLU A 133 -13.97 -1.13 -20.34
C GLU A 133 -13.30 -1.93 -19.20
N THR A 134 -12.02 -2.27 -19.37
CA THR A 134 -11.23 -2.91 -18.30
C THR A 134 -11.18 -2.03 -17.06
N TYR A 135 -10.96 -0.72 -17.23
CA TYR A 135 -10.96 0.23 -16.13
C TYR A 135 -12.32 0.30 -15.42
N VAL A 136 -13.41 0.50 -16.15
CA VAL A 136 -14.77 0.58 -15.60
C VAL A 136 -15.15 -0.72 -14.89
N ARG A 137 -14.79 -1.88 -15.47
CA ARG A 137 -14.97 -3.21 -14.85
C ARG A 137 -14.20 -3.33 -13.52
N TRP A 138 -12.89 -3.04 -13.52
CA TRP A 138 -12.06 -3.16 -12.31
C TRP A 138 -12.46 -2.18 -11.21
N ARG A 139 -12.98 -1.02 -11.59
CA ARG A 139 -13.50 -0.01 -10.64
C ARG A 139 -14.92 -0.29 -10.16
N GLY A 140 -15.59 -1.31 -10.69
CA GLY A 140 -16.98 -1.63 -10.34
C GLY A 140 -17.97 -0.55 -10.77
N LEU A 141 -17.66 0.19 -11.84
CA LEU A 141 -18.50 1.26 -12.38
C LEU A 141 -19.53 0.76 -13.40
N MET A 142 -19.43 -0.52 -13.78
CA MET A 142 -20.37 -1.19 -14.67
C MET A 142 -21.02 -2.35 -13.93
N THR A 143 -22.34 -2.47 -14.08
CA THR A 143 -23.09 -3.62 -13.56
C THR A 143 -22.79 -4.84 -14.40
N LEU A 144 -22.26 -5.90 -13.76
CA LEU A 144 -22.08 -7.21 -14.38
C LEU A 144 -23.17 -8.16 -13.90
N GLU A 145 -23.54 -9.13 -14.74
CA GLU A 145 -24.38 -10.25 -14.29
C GLU A 145 -23.63 -11.00 -13.18
N ALA A 146 -24.31 -11.24 -12.06
CA ALA A 146 -23.76 -11.98 -10.94
C ALA A 146 -23.48 -13.44 -11.37
N ALA A 147 -22.36 -13.99 -10.92
CA ALA A 147 -22.11 -15.41 -11.15
C ALA A 147 -23.19 -16.26 -10.47
N ARG A 148 -23.62 -17.35 -11.12
CA ARG A 148 -24.58 -18.31 -10.55
C ARG A 148 -23.90 -19.18 -9.48
N ARG A 149 -23.56 -18.57 -8.35
CA ARG A 149 -22.88 -19.19 -7.22
C ARG A 149 -23.61 -18.85 -5.92
N PRO A 150 -23.54 -19.70 -4.88
CA PRO A 150 -24.02 -19.34 -3.56
C PRO A 150 -23.35 -18.05 -3.08
N GLU A 151 -24.09 -17.25 -2.31
CA GLU A 151 -23.52 -16.08 -1.65
C GLU A 151 -22.34 -16.49 -0.77
N GLN A 152 -21.29 -15.67 -0.79
CA GLN A 152 -20.16 -15.88 0.09
C GLN A 152 -20.60 -15.66 1.55
N PRO A 153 -20.22 -16.56 2.48
CA PRO A 153 -20.48 -16.32 3.88
C PRO A 153 -19.74 -15.07 4.35
N PRO A 154 -20.29 -14.32 5.32
CA PRO A 154 -19.65 -13.14 5.85
C PRO A 154 -18.30 -13.51 6.47
N THR A 155 -17.34 -12.58 6.38
CA THR A 155 -16.03 -12.80 6.99
C THR A 155 -16.12 -12.82 8.51
N SER A 156 -15.53 -13.83 9.14
CA SER A 156 -15.51 -13.95 10.59
C SER A 156 -14.57 -12.90 11.20
N ILE A 157 -15.15 -11.86 11.81
CA ILE A 157 -14.40 -10.80 12.51
C ILE A 157 -13.60 -11.38 13.69
N SER A 158 -14.14 -12.41 14.35
CA SER A 158 -13.46 -13.09 15.45
C SER A 158 -12.21 -13.83 14.98
N GLU A 159 -12.28 -14.49 13.84
CA GLU A 159 -11.12 -15.14 13.22
C GLU A 159 -10.10 -14.10 12.75
N LEU A 160 -10.55 -13.05 12.07
CA LEU A 160 -9.69 -11.95 11.64
C LEU A 160 -8.93 -11.34 12.83
N ARG A 161 -9.60 -11.15 13.98
CA ARG A 161 -8.94 -10.63 15.20
C ARG A 161 -7.89 -11.59 15.75
N ARG A 162 -8.18 -12.89 15.82
CA ARG A 162 -7.26 -13.92 16.33
C ARG A 162 -6.05 -14.10 15.42
N GLU A 163 -6.31 -14.25 14.13
CA GLU A 163 -5.31 -14.58 13.09
C GLU A 163 -4.75 -13.36 12.36
N ARG A 164 -4.99 -12.13 12.87
CA ARG A 164 -4.55 -10.88 12.21
C ARG A 164 -3.08 -10.85 11.83
N ARG A 165 -2.21 -11.47 12.64
CA ARG A 165 -0.77 -11.53 12.36
C ARG A 165 -0.48 -12.33 11.10
N GLN A 166 -1.18 -13.44 10.93
CA GLN A 166 -1.07 -14.27 9.75
C GLN A 166 -1.74 -13.60 8.53
N ILE A 167 -2.98 -13.14 8.69
CA ILE A 167 -3.79 -12.62 7.58
C ILE A 167 -3.27 -11.28 7.06
N LEU A 168 -2.99 -10.32 7.96
CA LEU A 168 -2.65 -8.95 7.58
C LEU A 168 -1.13 -8.74 7.41
N ALA A 169 -0.31 -9.41 8.23
CA ALA A 169 1.14 -9.22 8.21
C ALA A 169 1.92 -10.39 7.59
N LEU A 170 1.23 -11.41 7.06
CA LEU A 170 1.81 -12.59 6.42
C LEU A 170 2.83 -13.33 7.30
N TYR A 171 2.50 -13.49 8.59
CA TYR A 171 3.28 -14.35 9.47
C TYR A 171 2.94 -15.81 9.25
N GLY A 172 3.97 -16.61 9.02
CA GLY A 172 3.96 -18.04 9.26
C GLY A 172 4.82 -18.36 10.47
N GLN A 173 5.52 -19.49 10.41
CA GLN A 173 6.35 -19.98 11.49
C GLN A 173 7.67 -20.54 10.97
N ARG A 174 8.73 -20.44 11.77
CA ARG A 174 10.02 -21.07 11.51
C ARG A 174 10.33 -22.06 12.61
N CYS A 175 10.71 -23.28 12.22
CA CYS A 175 11.07 -24.29 13.21
C CYS A 175 12.37 -23.91 13.91
N THR A 176 12.40 -23.90 15.24
CA THR A 176 13.61 -23.58 16.00
C THR A 176 14.62 -24.73 16.02
N ASN A 177 14.19 -25.97 15.74
CA ASN A 177 15.06 -27.15 15.69
C ASN A 177 15.82 -27.28 14.36
N CYS A 178 15.12 -27.21 13.21
CA CYS A 178 15.74 -27.40 11.89
C CYS A 178 15.83 -26.12 11.05
N GLY A 179 15.28 -25.00 11.54
CA GLY A 179 15.32 -23.73 10.83
C GLY A 179 14.33 -23.58 9.66
N THR A 180 13.56 -24.61 9.30
CA THR A 180 12.67 -24.55 8.12
C THR A 180 11.49 -23.58 8.32
N PRO A 181 11.35 -22.55 7.47
CA PRO A 181 10.16 -21.70 7.43
C PRO A 181 8.98 -22.42 6.79
N GLN A 182 7.80 -22.24 7.36
CA GLN A 182 6.55 -22.87 6.95
C GLN A 182 5.43 -21.84 6.98
N TYR A 183 4.65 -21.81 5.90
CA TYR A 183 3.45 -21.00 5.78
C TYR A 183 2.28 -21.90 5.40
N GLU A 184 1.31 -22.03 6.29
CA GLU A 184 0.08 -22.80 6.08
C GLU A 184 -1.09 -21.96 6.60
N VAL A 185 -2.26 -22.03 5.95
CA VAL A 185 -3.45 -21.22 6.32
C VAL A 185 -3.84 -21.37 7.80
N ARG A 186 -3.50 -22.49 8.43
CA ARG A 186 -3.49 -22.66 9.88
C ARG A 186 -2.11 -23.14 10.28
N LEU A 187 -1.50 -22.48 11.26
CA LEU A 187 -0.17 -22.84 11.73
C LEU A 187 -0.18 -24.27 12.31
N GLY A 188 0.52 -25.17 11.62
CA GLY A 188 0.69 -26.55 12.07
C GLY A 188 1.52 -26.63 13.35
N ARG A 189 1.21 -27.57 14.24
CA ARG A 189 1.98 -27.82 15.46
C ARG A 189 3.22 -28.69 15.26
N VAL A 190 3.38 -29.27 14.07
CA VAL A 190 4.42 -30.25 13.75
C VAL A 190 5.18 -29.78 12.52
N CYS A 191 6.51 -29.79 12.59
CA CYS A 191 7.34 -29.38 11.46
C CYS A 191 7.26 -30.38 10.31
N VAL A 192 7.02 -29.89 9.09
CA VAL A 192 6.93 -30.73 7.88
C VAL A 192 8.24 -31.44 7.51
N VAL A 193 9.39 -31.02 8.06
CA VAL A 193 10.72 -31.61 7.79
C VAL A 193 11.19 -32.49 8.93
N CYS A 194 11.45 -31.91 10.12
CA CYS A 194 12.04 -32.64 11.24
C CYS A 194 11.03 -33.21 12.24
N GLN A 195 9.73 -32.98 12.01
CA GLN A 195 8.63 -33.46 12.87
C GLN A 195 8.70 -32.97 14.33
N ALA A 196 9.55 -31.98 14.65
CA ALA A 196 9.55 -31.33 15.94
C ALA A 196 8.18 -30.69 16.20
N LYS A 197 7.67 -30.88 17.42
CA LYS A 197 6.34 -30.44 17.83
C LYS A 197 6.44 -29.20 18.72
N ASP A 198 5.62 -28.19 18.45
CA ASP A 198 5.52 -26.94 19.22
C ASP A 198 6.85 -26.16 19.36
N GLN A 199 7.81 -26.40 18.47
CA GLN A 199 9.13 -25.76 18.44
C GLN A 199 9.21 -24.78 17.28
N PHE A 200 8.55 -23.63 17.44
CA PHE A 200 8.39 -22.62 16.40
C PHE A 200 8.54 -21.20 16.92
N GLU A 201 9.11 -20.34 16.08
CA GLU A 201 9.11 -18.89 16.25
C GLU A 201 8.33 -18.20 15.12
N PRO A 202 7.70 -17.04 15.36
CA PRO A 202 7.01 -16.30 14.30
C PRO A 202 7.96 -15.91 13.17
N TYR A 203 7.58 -16.15 11.92
CA TYR A 203 8.39 -15.82 10.75
C TYR A 203 7.58 -15.03 9.72
N MET A 204 8.06 -13.85 9.34
CA MET A 204 7.35 -12.97 8.41
C MET A 204 7.73 -13.30 6.97
N PHE A 205 6.72 -13.50 6.11
CA PHE A 205 6.90 -13.76 4.67
C PHE A 205 6.62 -12.53 3.79
N ALA A 206 6.11 -11.44 4.37
CA ALA A 206 5.65 -10.24 3.65
C ALA A 206 6.71 -9.59 2.75
N ASP A 207 7.98 -9.60 3.17
CA ASP A 207 9.12 -8.99 2.47
C ASP A 207 9.94 -10.01 1.67
N LYS A 208 9.50 -11.27 1.64
CA LYS A 208 10.25 -12.38 1.04
C LYS A 208 9.92 -12.52 -0.44
N LYS A 209 10.97 -12.63 -1.26
CA LYS A 209 10.85 -12.98 -2.67
C LYS A 209 10.59 -14.48 -2.81
N ALA A 210 9.84 -14.84 -3.84
CA ALA A 210 9.48 -16.22 -4.14
C ALA A 210 9.58 -16.50 -5.64
N LYS A 211 9.46 -17.77 -6.01
CA LYS A 211 9.38 -18.23 -7.40
C LYS A 211 8.12 -19.05 -7.59
N VAL A 212 7.52 -18.98 -8.78
CA VAL A 212 6.37 -19.83 -9.12
C VAL A 212 6.83 -21.28 -9.22
N PHE A 213 6.31 -22.15 -8.37
CA PHE A 213 6.54 -23.59 -8.44
C PHE A 213 5.60 -24.24 -9.46
N THR A 214 4.31 -23.90 -9.40
CA THR A 214 3.31 -24.29 -10.40
C THR A 214 2.16 -23.30 -10.38
N PHE A 215 1.37 -23.23 -11.45
CA PHE A 215 0.23 -22.33 -11.54
C PHE A 215 -0.91 -22.94 -12.36
N THR A 216 -2.10 -22.36 -12.24
CA THR A 216 -3.27 -22.71 -13.06
C THR A 216 -3.98 -21.43 -13.50
N GLN A 217 -4.46 -21.44 -14.75
CA GLN A 217 -5.30 -20.38 -15.32
C GLN A 217 -6.76 -20.80 -15.27
N ASP A 218 -7.52 -20.30 -14.28
CA ASP A 218 -8.93 -20.60 -14.14
C ASP A 218 -9.78 -19.54 -14.88
N ARG A 219 -10.43 -19.95 -15.97
CA ARG A 219 -11.36 -19.11 -16.76
C ARG A 219 -12.80 -19.13 -16.23
N LEU A 220 -13.12 -20.04 -15.32
CA LEU A 220 -14.45 -20.21 -14.73
C LEU A 220 -14.60 -19.46 -13.40
N ALA A 221 -13.48 -19.20 -12.71
CA ALA A 221 -13.47 -18.38 -11.51
C ALA A 221 -14.01 -16.96 -11.80
N GLU A 222 -14.94 -16.52 -10.96
CA GLU A 222 -15.42 -15.14 -10.95
C GLU A 222 -14.25 -14.21 -10.57
N SER A 223 -13.93 -13.29 -11.48
CA SER A 223 -12.84 -12.34 -11.30
C SER A 223 -13.09 -11.06 -12.10
N ALA A 224 -12.61 -9.95 -11.55
CA ALA A 224 -12.54 -8.67 -12.25
C ALA A 224 -11.54 -8.71 -13.42
N ASP A 225 -10.52 -9.57 -13.33
CA ASP A 225 -9.45 -9.75 -14.31
C ASP A 225 -9.32 -11.25 -14.66
N PRO A 226 -10.14 -11.77 -15.59
CA PRO A 226 -10.07 -13.16 -16.03
C PRO A 226 -8.95 -13.38 -17.07
N PRO A 227 -8.31 -14.58 -17.11
CA PRO A 227 -8.48 -15.69 -16.17
C PRO A 227 -7.96 -15.36 -14.77
N THR A 228 -8.38 -16.10 -13.77
CA THR A 228 -7.77 -16.04 -12.44
C THR A 228 -6.52 -16.92 -12.42
N THR A 229 -5.37 -16.38 -12.04
CA THR A 229 -4.18 -17.21 -11.79
C THR A 229 -4.04 -17.55 -10.33
N LEU A 230 -4.10 -18.84 -10.05
CA LEU A 230 -3.68 -19.41 -8.78
C LEU A 230 -2.25 -19.92 -8.95
N ALA A 231 -1.32 -19.42 -8.13
CA ALA A 231 0.08 -19.83 -8.15
C ALA A 231 0.48 -20.45 -6.81
N VAL A 232 1.15 -21.59 -6.89
CA VAL A 232 1.93 -22.16 -5.80
C VAL A 232 3.33 -21.57 -5.90
N VAL A 233 3.81 -20.95 -4.83
CA VAL A 233 5.09 -20.26 -4.81
C VAL A 233 6.01 -20.84 -3.74
N ASP A 234 7.30 -20.92 -4.09
CA ASP A 234 8.39 -21.28 -3.18
C ASP A 234 9.14 -20.01 -2.79
N PHE A 235 9.16 -19.69 -1.51
CA PHE A 235 9.94 -18.57 -0.99
C PHE A 235 11.43 -18.90 -1.05
N ASN A 236 12.26 -17.90 -1.35
CA ASN A 236 13.71 -18.08 -1.46
C ASN A 236 14.34 -18.57 -0.15
N ASP A 237 13.79 -18.14 0.99
CA ASP A 237 14.26 -18.54 2.33
C ASP A 237 13.64 -19.87 2.80
N GLY A 238 12.82 -20.52 1.97
CA GLY A 238 12.08 -21.73 2.29
C GLY A 238 10.62 -21.46 2.67
N GLY A 239 9.79 -22.49 2.51
CA GLY A 239 8.34 -22.43 2.67
C GLY A 239 7.62 -22.35 1.32
N ARG A 240 6.46 -23.01 1.25
CA ARG A 240 5.60 -23.07 0.07
C ARG A 240 4.21 -22.59 0.43
N ALA A 241 3.61 -21.78 -0.42
CA ALA A 241 2.28 -21.23 -0.19
C ALA A 241 1.51 -21.07 -1.50
N VAL A 242 0.19 -20.93 -1.39
CA VAL A 242 -0.70 -20.72 -2.53
C VAL A 242 -1.27 -19.31 -2.46
N PHE A 243 -1.12 -18.55 -3.54
CA PHE A 243 -1.66 -17.20 -3.65
C PHE A 243 -2.25 -16.97 -5.04
N PHE A 244 -3.25 -16.08 -5.10
CA PHE A 244 -3.67 -15.53 -6.38
C PHE A 244 -2.62 -14.56 -6.91
N MET A 245 -2.33 -14.63 -8.20
CA MET A 245 -1.48 -13.64 -8.86
C MET A 245 -2.29 -12.41 -9.26
N THR A 246 -1.63 -11.25 -9.20
CA THR A 246 -2.11 -9.97 -9.71
C THR A 246 -0.99 -9.31 -10.52
N ASP A 247 -1.30 -8.21 -11.21
CA ASP A 247 -0.32 -7.48 -12.03
C ASP A 247 0.44 -8.41 -13.02
N ARG A 248 -0.28 -9.29 -13.70
CA ARG A 248 0.33 -10.28 -14.61
C ARG A 248 -0.17 -10.14 -16.04
N ASP A 249 0.53 -10.79 -16.96
CA ASP A 249 -0.03 -11.21 -18.24
C ASP A 249 -0.22 -12.73 -18.18
N PRO A 250 -1.44 -13.26 -18.40
CA PRO A 250 -1.66 -14.71 -18.34
C PRO A 250 -0.78 -15.55 -19.23
N ASP A 251 -0.42 -15.01 -20.39
CA ASP A 251 0.36 -15.75 -21.38
C ASP A 251 1.86 -15.72 -21.07
N GLN A 252 2.30 -14.85 -20.15
CA GLN A 252 3.71 -14.71 -19.76
C GLN A 252 4.03 -15.42 -18.44
N VAL A 253 3.04 -15.96 -17.71
CA VAL A 253 3.29 -16.67 -16.45
C VAL A 253 3.97 -18.01 -16.75
N GLU A 254 5.11 -18.24 -16.13
CA GLU A 254 5.90 -19.47 -16.28
C GLU A 254 6.39 -20.01 -14.93
N VAL A 255 6.72 -21.30 -14.90
CA VAL A 255 7.38 -21.93 -13.75
C VAL A 255 8.77 -21.29 -13.57
N MET A 256 9.20 -21.15 -12.32
CA MET A 256 10.41 -20.41 -11.90
C MET A 256 10.35 -18.88 -12.04
N MET A 257 9.25 -18.31 -12.54
CA MET A 257 9.07 -16.85 -12.61
C MET A 257 9.28 -16.22 -11.22
N PRO A 258 10.15 -15.20 -11.09
CA PRO A 258 10.34 -14.50 -9.83
C PRO A 258 9.12 -13.63 -9.50
N VAL A 259 8.64 -13.76 -8.28
CA VAL A 259 7.47 -13.05 -7.78
C VAL A 259 7.74 -12.47 -6.39
N GLU A 260 6.91 -11.51 -6.02
CA GLU A 260 6.91 -10.89 -4.70
C GLU A 260 5.50 -10.81 -4.14
N MET A 261 5.42 -10.62 -2.82
CA MET A 261 4.16 -10.48 -2.11
C MET A 261 3.62 -9.05 -2.24
N THR A 262 2.32 -8.93 -2.44
CA THR A 262 1.61 -7.65 -2.48
C THR A 262 0.32 -7.74 -1.67
N PHE A 263 0.10 -6.75 -0.82
CA PHE A 263 -1.11 -6.66 0.01
C PHE A 263 -2.24 -5.97 -0.77
N ARG A 264 -3.41 -6.60 -0.85
CA ARG A 264 -4.52 -6.13 -1.71
C ARG A 264 -5.86 -6.23 -0.97
N LYS A 265 -6.75 -5.27 -1.26
CA LYS A 265 -8.17 -5.39 -0.91
C LYS A 265 -8.77 -6.52 -1.76
N LEU A 266 -9.34 -7.53 -1.12
CA LEU A 266 -10.03 -8.62 -1.80
C LEU A 266 -11.46 -8.21 -2.14
N TYR A 267 -12.23 -7.80 -1.14
CA TYR A 267 -13.61 -7.36 -1.29
C TYR A 267 -14.04 -6.50 -0.09
N PHE A 268 -15.21 -5.89 -0.21
CA PHE A 268 -15.89 -5.22 0.89
C PHE A 268 -17.22 -5.93 1.10
N ASP A 269 -17.48 -6.37 2.32
CA ASP A 269 -18.71 -7.06 2.68
C ASP A 269 -19.22 -6.53 4.02
N ARG A 270 -20.52 -6.16 4.08
CA ARG A 270 -21.25 -5.74 5.29
C ARG A 270 -20.49 -4.76 6.20
N GLY A 271 -19.82 -3.76 5.63
CA GLY A 271 -19.08 -2.75 6.39
C GLY A 271 -17.63 -3.11 6.71
N VAL A 272 -17.15 -4.29 6.31
CA VAL A 272 -15.79 -4.76 6.56
C VAL A 272 -14.99 -4.80 5.27
N HIS A 273 -13.84 -4.11 5.25
CA HIS A 273 -12.85 -4.24 4.17
C HIS A 273 -11.95 -5.44 4.44
N ASN A 274 -11.98 -6.42 3.55
CA ASN A 274 -11.16 -7.61 3.65
C ASN A 274 -9.91 -7.45 2.78
N TYR A 275 -8.76 -7.65 3.40
CA TYR A 275 -7.46 -7.56 2.77
C TYR A 275 -6.72 -8.87 2.92
N TYR A 276 -5.95 -9.23 1.89
CA TYR A 276 -5.07 -10.38 1.95
C TYR A 276 -3.89 -10.22 1.00
N TRP A 277 -2.93 -11.11 1.13
CA TRP A 277 -1.75 -11.15 0.31
C TRP A 277 -2.01 -11.87 -1.02
N LYS A 278 -1.46 -11.30 -2.08
CA LYS A 278 -1.38 -11.87 -3.42
C LYS A 278 0.07 -11.90 -3.85
N THR A 279 0.35 -12.60 -4.93
CA THR A 279 1.66 -12.55 -5.58
C THR A 279 1.59 -11.67 -6.82
N ARG A 280 2.71 -11.06 -7.17
CA ARG A 280 2.86 -10.40 -8.47
C ARG A 280 4.26 -10.67 -9.04
N PRO A 281 4.42 -10.70 -10.37
CA PRO A 281 5.73 -10.69 -11.00
C PRO A 281 6.58 -9.52 -10.48
N ILE A 282 7.87 -9.75 -10.25
CA ILE A 282 8.77 -8.66 -9.84
C ILE A 282 8.86 -7.65 -10.99
N ARG A 283 8.50 -6.41 -10.68
CA ARG A 283 8.69 -5.23 -11.52
C ARG A 283 9.57 -4.27 -10.71
N CYS A 284 10.58 -3.70 -11.36
CA CYS A 284 11.51 -2.66 -10.86
C CYS A 284 11.83 -2.69 -9.35
#